data_AF-A0A2T4ZD28-F1
#
_entry.id   AF-A0A2T4ZD28-F1
#
_cell.length_a   1.000
_cell.length_b   1.000
_cell.length_c   1.000
_cell.angle_alpha   90.00
_cell.angle_beta   90.00
_cell.angle_gamma   90.00
#
_symmetry.space_group_name_H-M   'P 1'
#
loop_
_entity.id
_entity.type
_entity.pdbx_description
1 polymer ?
#
loop_
_entity_poly.entity_id
_entity_poly.type
_entity_poly.pdbx_seq_one_letter_code
_entity_poly.pdbx_strand_id
1 'polypeptide(L)'
;MDIDNEIEPVSRQSALDDELLLENKENEYRIGFANKSTASKLVRFQLNEAYVDFGLVEGKEVDAVHEDNQVSYPSVFPNVDLVYHTGNTSVKEEWVLHSYDGKRKSFTMTLNTEGVEAKPQKDGSIDFLDAKGKAVFTIPRPFMIDDNLRYSDNIQFTIREEGNQTFLDLSLDQEWLQDPERAYPVRVDPSIVIQGKYKTYDSFVGSKDEKEKIKTTN
;
A
#
# COMPACT_ATOMS: atom_id res chain seq x y z
N MET A 1 -0.20 18.34 18.87
CA MET A 1 0.97 18.14 18.00
C MET A 1 0.38 17.86 16.64
N ASP A 2 0.77 18.65 15.65
CA ASP A 2 0.37 18.42 14.27
C ASP A 2 1.16 17.19 13.79
N ILE A 3 0.47 16.23 13.16
CA ILE A 3 1.11 15.01 12.63
C ILE A 3 1.88 15.40 11.38
N ASP A 4 3.18 15.07 11.33
CA ASP A 4 4.05 15.31 10.18
C ASP A 4 4.38 13.98 9.49
N ASN A 5 3.74 13.75 8.34
CA ASN A 5 3.93 12.56 7.53
C ASN A 5 4.98 12.75 6.42
N GLU A 6 5.65 13.89 6.35
CA GLU A 6 6.73 14.08 5.38
C GLU A 6 7.81 13.02 5.58
N ILE A 7 8.36 12.57 4.46
CA ILE A 7 9.43 11.60 4.38
C ILE A 7 10.74 12.35 4.37
N GLU A 8 11.66 11.93 5.23
CA GLU A 8 13.01 12.47 5.27
C GLU A 8 14.08 11.37 5.27
N PRO A 9 15.28 11.67 4.76
CA PRO A 9 16.43 10.81 4.93
C PRO A 9 16.84 10.68 6.40
N VAL A 10 17.07 9.45 6.86
CA VAL A 10 17.56 9.17 8.22
C VAL A 10 18.96 8.53 8.20
N SER A 11 19.71 8.73 9.28
CA SER A 11 21.00 8.07 9.46
C SER A 11 20.80 6.59 9.80
N ARG A 12 21.73 5.71 9.41
CA ARG A 12 21.71 4.29 9.80
C ARG A 12 21.60 4.07 11.31
N GLN A 13 22.18 4.94 12.13
CA GLN A 13 22.11 4.79 13.59
C GLN A 13 20.72 5.05 14.17
N SER A 14 19.88 5.83 13.48
CA SER A 14 18.53 6.20 13.92
C SER A 14 17.43 5.45 13.16
N ALA A 15 17.79 4.81 12.05
CA ALA A 15 16.87 4.12 11.18
C ALA A 15 16.19 2.92 11.87
N LEU A 16 14.98 2.60 11.43
CA LEU A 16 14.25 1.38 11.79
C LEU A 16 15.04 0.11 11.44
N ASP A 17 15.83 0.18 10.38
CA ASP A 17 16.68 -0.89 9.87
C ASP A 17 17.78 -0.27 8.98
N ASP A 18 18.95 -0.91 8.87
CA ASP A 18 20.09 -0.38 8.10
C ASP A 18 19.80 -0.20 6.60
N GLU A 19 18.78 -0.88 6.06
CA GLU A 19 18.32 -0.73 4.67
C GLU A 19 17.27 0.38 4.48
N LEU A 20 16.59 0.81 5.54
CA LEU A 20 15.43 1.71 5.49
C LEU A 20 15.84 3.15 5.85
N LEU A 21 16.34 3.88 4.86
CA LEU A 21 16.99 5.18 5.06
C LEU A 21 16.09 6.38 4.75
N LEU A 22 14.82 6.15 4.46
CA LEU A 22 13.79 7.16 4.31
C LEU A 22 12.67 6.86 5.31
N GLU A 23 12.29 7.81 6.16
CA GLU A 23 11.26 7.59 7.18
C GLU A 23 10.31 8.78 7.30
N ASN A 24 9.11 8.53 7.83
CA ASN A 24 8.21 9.61 8.23
C ASN A 24 8.74 10.33 9.48
N LYS A 25 8.61 11.65 9.51
CA LYS A 25 9.11 12.51 10.61
C LYS A 25 8.45 12.26 11.96
N GLU A 26 7.18 12.65 12.12
CA GLU A 26 6.48 12.62 13.40
C GLU A 26 5.07 12.07 13.24
N ASN A 27 4.92 10.79 13.57
CA ASN A 27 3.62 10.15 13.69
C ASN A 27 3.65 9.11 14.84
N GLU A 28 2.48 8.70 15.29
CA GLU A 28 2.31 7.66 16.31
C GLU A 28 2.75 6.26 15.82
N TYR A 29 2.96 6.10 14.52
CA TYR A 29 3.60 4.95 13.90
C TYR A 29 4.84 5.39 13.14
N ARG A 30 5.74 4.44 12.91
CA ARG A 30 6.91 4.64 12.06
C ARG A 30 6.76 3.83 10.79
N ILE A 31 7.20 4.41 9.69
CA ILE A 31 7.38 3.73 8.42
C ILE A 31 8.75 4.06 7.87
N GLY A 32 9.45 3.02 7.39
CA GLY A 32 10.72 3.16 6.72
C GLY A 32 10.68 2.57 5.32
N PHE A 33 11.38 3.22 4.39
CA PHE A 33 11.52 2.81 2.99
C PHE A 33 12.99 2.67 2.63
N ALA A 34 13.31 1.68 1.81
CA ALA A 34 14.65 1.50 1.28
C ALA A 34 14.95 2.48 0.16
N ASN A 35 16.21 2.87 0.02
CA ASN A 35 16.66 3.69 -1.11
C ASN A 35 16.66 2.92 -2.44
N LYS A 36 16.58 1.60 -2.43
CA LYS A 36 16.59 0.74 -3.63
C LYS A 36 15.48 -0.29 -3.56
N SER A 37 14.81 -0.52 -4.69
CA SER A 37 13.71 -1.47 -4.82
C SER A 37 14.06 -2.93 -4.52
N THR A 38 15.34 -3.31 -4.64
CA THR A 38 15.85 -4.67 -4.45
C THR A 38 16.37 -4.94 -3.03
N ALA A 39 16.21 -3.98 -2.11
CA ALA A 39 16.54 -4.19 -0.70
C ALA A 39 15.75 -5.37 -0.12
N SER A 40 16.34 -6.09 0.84
CA SER A 40 15.69 -7.25 1.43
C SER A 40 14.43 -6.85 2.23
N LYS A 41 14.46 -5.65 2.81
CA LYS A 41 13.32 -4.92 3.34
C LYS A 41 13.12 -3.69 2.48
N LEU A 42 12.06 -3.67 1.69
CA LEU A 42 11.66 -2.50 0.92
C LEU A 42 10.93 -1.50 1.81
N VAL A 43 9.98 -1.97 2.62
CA VAL A 43 9.15 -1.16 3.50
C VAL A 43 8.96 -1.86 4.84
N ARG A 44 9.02 -1.10 5.95
CA ARG A 44 8.60 -1.53 7.28
C ARG A 44 7.48 -0.63 7.80
N PHE A 45 6.39 -1.23 8.26
CA PHE A 45 5.35 -0.57 9.06
C PHE A 45 5.53 -0.96 10.52
N GLN A 46 5.68 0.01 11.43
CA GLN A 46 5.92 -0.27 12.83
C GLN A 46 5.02 0.56 13.76
N LEU A 47 4.42 -0.12 14.74
CA LEU A 47 3.70 0.49 15.85
C LEU A 47 4.18 -0.13 17.17
N ASN A 48 4.84 0.69 17.99
CA ASN A 48 5.56 0.22 19.19
C ASN A 48 6.58 -0.87 18.81
N GLU A 49 6.48 -2.06 19.40
CA GLU A 49 7.36 -3.22 19.15
C GLU A 49 6.89 -4.09 17.98
N ALA A 50 5.64 -3.93 17.52
CA ALA A 50 5.08 -4.73 16.44
C ALA A 50 5.43 -4.12 15.07
N TYR A 51 5.87 -4.94 14.12
CA TYR A 51 6.12 -4.49 12.76
C TYR A 51 5.78 -5.53 11.69
N VAL A 52 5.59 -5.02 10.47
CA VAL A 52 5.41 -5.77 9.23
C VAL A 52 6.41 -5.27 8.20
N ASP A 53 7.25 -6.16 7.69
CA ASP A 53 8.21 -5.90 6.62
C ASP A 53 7.73 -6.51 5.31
N PHE A 54 7.90 -5.73 4.25
CA PHE A 54 7.76 -6.20 2.88
C PHE A 54 9.06 -6.02 2.11
N GLY A 55 9.45 -7.02 1.34
CA GLY A 55 10.52 -6.94 0.35
C GLY A 55 9.97 -7.26 -1.03
N LEU A 56 10.49 -6.60 -2.07
CA LEU A 56 10.01 -6.86 -3.43
C LEU A 56 10.56 -8.17 -3.96
N VAL A 57 9.69 -9.00 -4.55
CA VAL A 57 10.11 -10.20 -5.29
C VAL A 57 10.13 -9.90 -6.78
N GLU A 58 11.26 -10.21 -7.40
CA GLU A 58 11.59 -9.80 -8.77
C GLU A 58 11.67 -8.26 -8.92
N GLY A 59 11.71 -7.78 -10.16
CA GLY A 59 11.78 -6.35 -10.45
C GLY A 59 13.19 -5.87 -10.76
N LYS A 60 13.25 -4.66 -11.32
CA LYS A 60 14.51 -3.98 -11.60
C LYS A 60 14.97 -3.28 -10.34
N GLU A 61 16.28 -3.24 -10.12
CA GLU A 61 16.87 -2.30 -9.18
C GLU A 61 16.65 -0.87 -9.69
N VAL A 62 15.93 -0.08 -8.90
CA VAL A 62 15.67 1.33 -9.14
C VAL A 62 15.82 2.10 -7.83
N ASP A 63 16.32 3.32 -7.92
CA ASP A 63 16.45 4.20 -6.76
C ASP A 63 15.08 4.78 -6.37
N ALA A 64 14.87 4.93 -5.06
CA ALA A 64 13.69 5.59 -4.52
C ALA A 64 13.71 7.10 -4.84
N VAL A 65 12.55 7.63 -5.22
CA VAL A 65 12.29 9.07 -5.34
C VAL A 65 11.27 9.44 -4.28
N HIS A 66 11.58 10.41 -3.42
CA HIS A 66 10.66 10.89 -2.39
C HIS A 66 10.40 12.40 -2.54
N GLU A 67 9.18 12.80 -2.25
CA GLU A 67 8.70 14.18 -2.21
C GLU A 67 7.55 14.25 -1.20
N ASP A 68 7.57 15.23 -0.30
CA ASP A 68 6.60 15.37 0.78
C ASP A 68 6.35 14.05 1.52
N ASN A 69 5.11 13.54 1.51
CA ASN A 69 4.68 12.31 2.16
C ASN A 69 4.68 11.08 1.21
N GLN A 70 5.38 11.17 0.08
CA GLN A 70 5.40 10.15 -0.96
C GLN A 70 6.79 9.55 -1.15
N VAL A 71 6.85 8.23 -1.34
CA VAL A 71 8.02 7.50 -1.86
C VAL A 71 7.61 6.72 -3.09
N SER A 72 8.43 6.73 -4.14
CA SER A 72 8.16 6.01 -5.39
C SER A 72 9.39 5.25 -5.89
N TYR A 73 9.14 4.10 -6.48
CA TYR A 73 10.11 3.25 -7.17
C TYR A 73 9.71 3.20 -8.65
N PRO A 74 10.19 4.15 -9.47
CA PRO A 74 9.75 4.30 -10.86
C PRO A 74 10.26 3.15 -11.73
N SER A 75 9.40 2.65 -12.61
CA SER A 75 9.71 1.59 -13.58
C SER A 75 10.30 0.32 -12.95
N VAL A 76 9.87 0.01 -11.72
CA VAL A 76 10.30 -1.17 -10.97
C VAL A 76 9.95 -2.47 -11.73
N PHE A 77 8.87 -2.45 -12.50
CA PHE A 77 8.61 -3.40 -13.58
C PHE A 77 8.37 -2.65 -14.91
N PRO A 78 8.39 -3.33 -16.07
CA PRO A 78 8.06 -2.69 -17.34
C PRO A 78 6.67 -2.02 -17.28
N ASN A 79 6.64 -0.71 -17.49
CA ASN A 79 5.45 0.14 -17.42
C ASN A 79 4.71 0.12 -16.07
N VAL A 80 5.39 -0.21 -14.97
CA VAL A 80 4.81 -0.18 -13.63
C VAL A 80 5.72 0.56 -12.67
N ASP A 81 5.14 1.53 -11.97
CA ASP A 81 5.74 2.17 -10.81
C ASP A 81 5.13 1.59 -9.52
N LEU A 82 5.89 1.62 -8.44
CA LEU A 82 5.39 1.34 -7.09
C LEU A 82 5.45 2.63 -6.29
N VAL A 83 4.33 3.07 -5.74
CA VAL A 83 4.21 4.36 -5.05
C VAL A 83 3.60 4.14 -3.67
N TYR A 84 4.14 4.85 -2.68
CA TYR A 84 3.66 4.86 -1.31
C TYR A 84 3.28 6.27 -0.90
N HIS A 85 2.14 6.43 -0.23
CA HIS A 85 1.72 7.69 0.38
C HIS A 85 1.47 7.49 1.88
N THR A 86 2.18 8.23 2.72
CA THR A 86 2.00 8.19 4.17
C THR A 86 0.89 9.14 4.62
N GLY A 87 -0.02 8.65 5.44
CA GLY A 87 -1.11 9.42 6.03
C GLY A 87 -1.12 9.30 7.55
N ASN A 88 -2.06 9.96 8.21
CA ASN A 88 -2.04 10.03 9.69
C ASN A 88 -2.16 8.66 10.37
N THR A 89 -2.88 7.71 9.77
CA THR A 89 -3.18 6.40 10.39
C THR A 89 -3.10 5.24 9.40
N SER A 90 -2.56 5.52 8.23
CA SER A 90 -2.54 4.59 7.11
C SER A 90 -1.41 4.93 6.17
N VAL A 91 -1.01 3.95 5.40
CA VAL A 91 -0.13 4.16 4.26
C VAL A 91 -0.79 3.50 3.07
N LYS A 92 -0.89 4.24 1.98
CA LYS A 92 -1.43 3.73 0.73
C LYS A 92 -0.26 3.23 -0.11
N GLU A 93 -0.30 1.97 -0.54
CA GLU A 93 0.57 1.44 -1.59
C GLU A 93 -0.21 1.43 -2.91
N GLU A 94 0.43 1.82 -4.00
CA GLU A 94 -0.15 1.82 -5.33
C GLU A 94 0.83 1.24 -6.34
N TRP A 95 0.41 0.17 -7.01
CA TRP A 95 1.04 -0.26 -8.26
C TRP A 95 0.41 0.51 -9.42
N VAL A 96 1.17 1.43 -10.01
CA VAL A 96 0.71 2.29 -11.10
C VAL A 96 1.13 1.65 -12.42
N LEU A 97 0.21 0.97 -13.08
CA LEU A 97 0.42 0.38 -14.40
C LEU A 97 0.14 1.44 -15.45
N HIS A 98 1.14 1.86 -16.21
CA HIS A 98 0.99 2.82 -17.32
C HIS A 98 0.48 2.17 -18.62
N SER A 99 0.63 0.85 -18.73
CA SER A 99 0.03 0.01 -19.76
C SER A 99 0.14 -1.46 -19.34
N TYR A 100 -0.69 -2.33 -19.92
CA TYR A 100 -0.62 -3.77 -19.69
C TYR A 100 -0.19 -4.52 -20.94
N ASP A 101 0.88 -5.33 -20.82
CA ASP A 101 1.43 -6.12 -21.93
C ASP A 101 0.87 -7.54 -22.01
N GLY A 102 -0.13 -7.86 -21.17
CA GLY A 102 -0.77 -9.18 -21.12
C GLY A 102 -0.01 -10.25 -20.34
N LYS A 103 1.16 -9.94 -19.76
CA LYS A 103 2.03 -10.96 -19.15
C LYS A 103 1.95 -11.03 -17.63
N ARG A 104 1.90 -9.87 -16.97
CA ARG A 104 1.94 -9.83 -15.49
C ARG A 104 0.65 -10.40 -14.90
N LYS A 105 0.78 -11.36 -13.99
CA LYS A 105 -0.34 -12.01 -13.32
C LYS A 105 -0.51 -11.56 -11.88
N SER A 106 0.59 -11.18 -11.24
CA SER A 106 0.62 -10.79 -9.85
C SER A 106 1.75 -9.80 -9.56
N PHE A 107 1.63 -9.16 -8.41
CA PHE A 107 2.75 -8.58 -7.67
C PHE A 107 3.00 -9.45 -6.45
N THR A 108 4.27 -9.73 -6.15
CA THR A 108 4.66 -10.58 -5.03
C THR A 108 5.63 -9.82 -4.15
N MET A 109 5.39 -9.86 -2.85
CA MET A 109 6.29 -9.34 -1.83
C MET A 109 6.63 -10.44 -0.84
N THR A 110 7.84 -10.43 -0.29
CA THR A 110 8.11 -11.15 0.95
C THR A 110 7.33 -10.49 2.08
N LEU A 111 6.95 -11.29 3.08
CA LEU A 111 6.24 -10.82 4.25
C LEU A 111 6.95 -11.35 5.49
N ASN A 112 7.47 -10.46 6.33
CA ASN A 112 8.01 -10.82 7.64
C ASN A 112 7.32 -10.00 8.72
N THR A 113 7.02 -10.62 9.85
CA THR A 113 6.27 -9.97 10.93
C THR A 113 6.93 -10.24 12.27
N GLU A 114 6.90 -9.25 13.16
CA GLU A 114 7.32 -9.38 14.55
C GLU A 114 6.24 -8.80 15.46
N GLY A 115 5.95 -9.48 16.56
CA GLY A 115 4.91 -9.07 17.52
C GLY A 115 3.47 -9.20 17.01
N VAL A 116 3.26 -9.57 15.74
CA VAL A 116 1.95 -9.80 15.10
C VAL A 116 1.98 -11.02 14.19
N GLU A 117 0.81 -11.61 13.94
CA GLU A 117 0.60 -12.72 13.00
C GLU A 117 -0.39 -12.31 11.91
N ALA A 118 -0.04 -12.54 10.64
CA ALA A 118 -0.92 -12.27 9.50
C ALA A 118 -2.06 -13.31 9.42
N LYS A 119 -3.30 -12.83 9.36
CA LYS A 119 -4.53 -13.65 9.30
C LYS A 119 -5.43 -13.18 8.16
N PRO A 120 -5.51 -13.94 7.05
CA PRO A 120 -6.49 -13.69 6.00
C PRO A 120 -7.93 -13.78 6.54
N GLN A 121 -8.77 -12.85 6.10
CA GLN A 121 -10.18 -12.75 6.47
C GLN A 121 -11.10 -13.20 5.34
N LYS A 122 -12.37 -13.46 5.67
CA LYS A 122 -13.38 -13.91 4.68
C LYS A 122 -13.75 -12.85 3.63
N ASP A 123 -13.58 -11.57 3.96
CA ASP A 123 -13.87 -10.46 3.07
C ASP A 123 -12.73 -10.15 2.08
N GLY A 124 -11.58 -10.82 2.23
CA GLY A 124 -10.39 -10.62 1.41
C GLY A 124 -9.35 -9.67 2.01
N SER A 125 -9.61 -9.12 3.20
CA SER A 125 -8.62 -8.38 3.98
C SER A 125 -7.62 -9.32 4.68
N ILE A 126 -6.52 -8.77 5.18
CA ILE A 126 -5.55 -9.46 6.04
C ILE A 126 -5.39 -8.63 7.31
N ASP A 127 -5.70 -9.23 8.45
CA ASP A 127 -5.43 -8.64 9.76
C ASP A 127 -4.09 -9.12 10.30
N PHE A 128 -3.36 -8.23 10.96
CA PHE A 128 -2.14 -8.53 11.69
C PHE A 128 -2.45 -8.49 13.18
N LEU A 129 -2.58 -9.67 13.79
CA LEU A 129 -3.08 -9.82 15.15
C LEU A 129 -1.94 -9.92 16.15
N ASP A 130 -2.02 -9.22 17.27
CA ASP A 130 -1.11 -9.40 18.40
C ASP A 130 -1.33 -10.74 19.12
N ALA A 131 -0.49 -11.06 20.10
CA ALA A 131 -0.60 -12.28 20.92
C ALA A 131 -1.92 -12.39 21.72
N LYS A 132 -2.72 -11.32 21.83
CA LYS A 132 -4.03 -11.30 22.48
C LYS A 132 -5.18 -11.45 21.46
N GLY A 133 -4.87 -11.61 20.17
CA GLY A 133 -5.83 -11.70 19.08
C GLY A 133 -6.43 -10.35 18.67
N LYS A 134 -5.81 -9.23 19.05
CA LYS A 134 -6.26 -7.89 18.65
C LYS A 134 -5.54 -7.47 17.36
N ALA A 135 -6.30 -7.00 16.37
CA ALA A 135 -5.72 -6.42 15.16
C ALA A 135 -4.93 -5.14 15.48
N VAL A 136 -3.69 -5.11 15.01
CA VAL A 136 -2.76 -3.96 15.10
C VAL A 136 -2.71 -3.25 13.74
N PHE A 137 -2.58 -4.01 12.66
CA PHE A 137 -2.63 -3.54 11.28
C PHE A 137 -3.69 -4.33 10.52
N THR A 138 -4.25 -3.72 9.48
CA THR A 138 -5.11 -4.38 8.49
C THR A 138 -4.72 -3.94 7.11
N ILE A 139 -4.56 -4.88 6.18
CA ILE A 139 -4.59 -4.62 4.75
C ILE A 139 -6.02 -4.90 4.29
N PRO A 140 -6.79 -3.89 3.83
CA PRO A 140 -8.14 -4.10 3.35
C PRO A 140 -8.12 -4.91 2.06
N ARG A 141 -9.29 -5.40 1.65
CA ARG A 141 -9.45 -6.06 0.36
C ARG A 141 -8.94 -5.14 -0.76
N PRO A 142 -8.11 -5.64 -1.70
CA PRO A 142 -7.55 -4.82 -2.74
C PRO A 142 -8.57 -4.60 -3.87
N PHE A 143 -8.37 -3.54 -4.65
CA PHE A 143 -9.10 -3.29 -5.90
C PHE A 143 -8.19 -2.67 -6.95
N MET A 144 -8.65 -2.71 -8.20
CA MET A 144 -8.05 -2.03 -9.35
C MET A 144 -8.96 -0.89 -9.79
N ILE A 145 -8.40 0.25 -10.18
CA ILE A 145 -9.16 1.35 -10.76
C ILE A 145 -8.42 1.95 -11.97
N ASP A 146 -9.16 2.21 -13.05
CA ASP A 146 -8.64 2.83 -14.26
C ASP A 146 -8.78 4.36 -14.23
N ASP A 147 -8.19 5.06 -15.21
CA ASP A 147 -8.18 6.53 -15.26
C ASP A 147 -9.58 7.13 -15.50
N ASN A 148 -10.55 6.31 -15.93
CA ASN A 148 -11.96 6.66 -16.08
C ASN A 148 -12.81 6.27 -14.85
N LEU A 149 -12.17 5.91 -13.73
CA LEU A 149 -12.80 5.51 -12.47
C LEU A 149 -13.64 4.23 -12.56
N ARG A 150 -13.38 3.38 -13.55
CA ARG A 150 -13.93 2.02 -13.59
C ARG A 150 -13.10 1.16 -12.66
N TYR A 151 -13.74 0.33 -11.84
CA TYR A 151 -13.05 -0.51 -10.88
C TYR A 151 -13.27 -2.02 -11.11
N SER A 152 -12.31 -2.83 -10.65
CA SER A 152 -12.46 -4.29 -10.48
C SER A 152 -12.04 -4.66 -9.06
N ASP A 153 -12.90 -5.38 -8.35
CA ASP A 153 -12.62 -6.00 -7.05
C ASP A 153 -12.31 -7.50 -7.18
N ASN A 154 -12.18 -8.01 -8.41
CA ASN A 154 -11.84 -9.39 -8.72
C ASN A 154 -10.31 -9.63 -8.67
N ILE A 155 -9.71 -9.10 -7.62
CA ILE A 155 -8.32 -9.31 -7.25
C ILE A 155 -8.25 -9.77 -5.80
N GLN A 156 -7.20 -10.49 -5.45
CA GLN A 156 -7.10 -11.11 -4.13
C GLN A 156 -5.67 -11.14 -3.65
N PHE A 157 -5.53 -11.05 -2.33
CA PHE A 157 -4.31 -11.44 -1.65
C PHE A 157 -4.27 -12.94 -1.43
N THR A 158 -3.08 -13.51 -1.47
CA THR A 158 -2.81 -14.87 -1.02
C THR A 158 -1.51 -14.88 -0.24
N ILE A 159 -1.54 -15.45 0.97
CA ILE A 159 -0.34 -15.71 1.75
C ILE A 159 0.10 -17.13 1.46
N ARG A 160 1.36 -17.31 1.08
CA ARG A 160 1.98 -18.62 0.90
C ARG A 160 3.33 -18.69 1.61
N GLU A 161 3.68 -19.88 2.07
CA GLU A 161 4.95 -20.17 2.72
C GLU A 161 5.77 -21.09 1.80
N GLU A 162 7.03 -20.72 1.57
CA GLU A 162 8.00 -21.57 0.88
C GLU A 162 9.29 -21.65 1.69
N GLY A 163 9.55 -22.82 2.28
CA GLY A 163 10.65 -23.00 3.21
C GLY A 163 10.47 -22.15 4.47
N ASN A 164 11.40 -21.23 4.73
CA ASN A 164 11.36 -20.32 5.86
C ASN A 164 10.92 -18.89 5.46
N GLN A 165 10.41 -18.70 4.25
CA GLN A 165 9.97 -17.40 3.74
C GLN A 165 8.47 -17.40 3.51
N THR A 166 7.81 -16.36 4.03
CA THR A 166 6.41 -16.07 3.74
C THR A 166 6.33 -15.03 2.62
N PHE A 167 5.35 -15.19 1.74
CA PHE A 167 5.07 -14.29 0.61
C PHE A 167 3.63 -13.82 0.65
N LEU A 168 3.43 -12.57 0.26
CA LEU A 168 2.14 -11.98 -0.06
C LEU A 168 2.05 -11.81 -1.58
N ASP A 169 1.15 -12.56 -2.21
CA ASP A 169 0.84 -12.41 -3.62
C ASP A 169 -0.45 -11.60 -3.80
N LEU A 170 -0.41 -10.61 -4.68
CA LEU A 170 -1.55 -9.85 -5.15
C LEU A 170 -1.85 -10.24 -6.59
N SER A 171 -2.89 -11.06 -6.82
CA SER A 171 -3.26 -11.51 -8.17
C SER A 171 -4.11 -10.47 -8.89
N LEU A 172 -3.80 -10.19 -10.16
CA LEU A 172 -4.48 -9.17 -10.97
C LEU A 172 -5.62 -9.75 -11.82
N ASP A 173 -6.64 -8.93 -12.08
CA ASP A 173 -7.73 -9.24 -13.00
C ASP A 173 -7.26 -9.00 -14.45
N GLN A 174 -6.69 -10.04 -15.06
CA GLN A 174 -6.06 -9.94 -16.37
C GLN A 174 -7.06 -9.68 -17.49
N GLU A 175 -8.24 -10.28 -17.42
CA GLU A 175 -9.29 -10.08 -18.42
C GLU A 175 -9.78 -8.64 -18.40
N TRP A 176 -9.97 -8.09 -17.19
CA TRP A 176 -10.31 -6.68 -17.02
C TRP A 176 -9.21 -5.76 -17.54
N LEU A 177 -7.93 -6.05 -17.25
CA LEU A 177 -6.79 -5.26 -17.75
C LEU A 177 -6.64 -5.29 -19.29
N GLN A 178 -7.02 -6.40 -19.93
CA GLN A 178 -6.91 -6.58 -21.39
C GLN A 178 -8.07 -5.96 -22.17
N ASP A 179 -9.13 -5.54 -21.49
CA ASP A 179 -10.28 -4.92 -22.13
C ASP A 179 -9.83 -3.66 -22.91
N PRO A 180 -10.13 -3.56 -24.22
CA PRO A 180 -9.71 -2.43 -25.04
C PRO A 180 -10.29 -1.08 -24.59
N GLU A 181 -11.31 -1.07 -23.74
CA GLU A 181 -11.84 0.14 -23.14
C GLU A 181 -11.09 0.59 -21.87
N ARG A 182 -10.04 -0.11 -21.41
CA ARG A 182 -9.28 0.31 -20.23
C ARG A 182 -8.51 1.60 -20.48
N ALA A 183 -8.71 2.56 -19.59
CA ALA A 183 -7.95 3.80 -19.57
C ALA A 183 -6.77 3.69 -18.59
N TYR A 184 -5.55 3.87 -19.10
CA TYR A 184 -4.34 3.85 -18.29
C TYR A 184 -3.94 5.29 -17.88
N PRO A 185 -3.32 5.49 -16.70
CA PRO A 185 -2.82 4.45 -15.81
C PRO A 185 -3.90 3.73 -15.00
N VAL A 186 -3.70 2.44 -14.78
CA VAL A 186 -4.48 1.64 -13.83
C VAL A 186 -3.72 1.60 -12.51
N ARG A 187 -4.43 1.86 -11.40
CA ARG A 187 -3.90 1.79 -10.05
C ARG A 187 -4.41 0.52 -9.37
N VAL A 188 -3.48 -0.27 -8.81
CA VAL A 188 -3.79 -1.43 -7.96
C VAL A 188 -3.38 -1.07 -6.54
N ASP A 189 -4.35 -1.00 -5.62
CA ASP A 189 -4.18 -0.40 -4.30
C ASP A 189 -4.28 -1.45 -3.19
N PRO A 190 -3.15 -1.85 -2.59
CA PRO A 190 -3.11 -2.26 -1.21
C PRO A 190 -2.96 -1.03 -0.31
N SER A 191 -3.91 -0.79 0.58
CA SER A 191 -3.65 0.12 1.69
C SER A 191 -3.22 -0.66 2.93
N ILE A 192 -2.44 -0.07 3.83
CA ILE A 192 -2.24 -0.61 5.19
C ILE A 192 -2.81 0.40 6.18
N VAL A 193 -3.74 -0.05 7.01
CA VAL A 193 -4.45 0.77 7.99
C VAL A 193 -4.09 0.32 9.40
N ILE A 194 -3.84 1.27 10.28
CA ILE A 194 -3.57 1.01 11.69
C ILE A 194 -4.89 0.91 12.45
N GLN A 195 -5.12 -0.22 13.10
CA GLN A 195 -6.39 -0.51 13.77
C GLN A 195 -6.46 0.07 15.18
N GLY A 196 -7.68 0.42 15.60
CA GLY A 196 -7.96 0.92 16.94
C GLY A 196 -7.77 2.41 17.13
N LYS A 197 -7.60 3.20 16.06
CA LYS A 197 -7.47 4.66 16.16
C LYS A 197 -8.67 5.49 15.71
N TYR A 198 -9.62 5.05 14.87
CA TYR A 198 -11.03 5.54 14.85
C TYR A 198 -11.99 4.56 14.13
N LYS A 199 -13.28 4.58 14.54
CA LYS A 199 -14.40 3.96 13.79
C LYS A 199 -14.45 4.57 12.38
N THR A 200 -14.37 3.75 11.35
CA THR A 200 -14.48 4.21 9.96
C THR A 200 -15.86 4.84 9.72
N TYR A 201 -15.87 6.13 9.40
CA TYR A 201 -16.93 6.70 8.57
C TYR A 201 -16.45 6.57 7.13
N ASP A 202 -17.04 5.64 6.38
CA ASP A 202 -16.94 5.64 4.92
C ASP A 202 -17.39 7.01 4.41
N SER A 203 -16.44 7.78 3.90
CA SER A 203 -16.72 9.04 3.21
C SER A 203 -16.39 8.81 1.74
N PHE A 204 -17.33 8.21 1.00
CA PHE A 204 -17.36 8.35 -0.45
C PHE A 204 -17.59 9.83 -0.77
N VAL A 205 -16.53 10.56 -1.16
CA VAL A 205 -16.69 11.88 -1.77
C VAL A 205 -16.88 11.69 -3.27
N GLY A 206 -18.11 11.36 -3.66
CA GLY A 206 -18.55 11.58 -5.03
C GLY A 206 -18.96 13.04 -5.18
N SER A 207 -18.15 13.87 -5.82
CA SER A 207 -18.55 15.22 -6.20
C SER A 207 -19.73 15.14 -7.18
N LYS A 208 -20.94 15.39 -6.68
CA LYS A 208 -22.06 15.80 -7.52
C LYS A 208 -22.28 17.30 -7.33
N ASP A 209 -21.97 18.03 -8.39
CA ASP A 209 -22.41 19.40 -8.60
C ASP A 209 -23.95 19.46 -8.52
N GLU A 210 -24.50 19.84 -7.37
CA GLU A 210 -25.90 20.28 -7.28
C GLU A 210 -25.96 21.80 -7.41
N LYS A 211 -26.31 22.24 -8.62
CA LYS A 211 -26.67 23.63 -8.89
C LYS A 211 -27.90 24.01 -8.06
N GLU A 212 -27.73 25.08 -7.28
CA GLU A 212 -28.76 25.80 -6.56
C GLU A 212 -30.03 26.03 -7.41
N LYS A 213 -31.19 25.66 -6.85
CA LYS A 213 -32.45 26.32 -7.15
C LYS A 213 -33.01 26.93 -5.86
N ILE A 214 -32.63 28.17 -5.62
CA ILE A 214 -33.29 29.04 -4.65
C ILE A 214 -34.69 29.36 -5.21
N LYS A 215 -35.74 28.90 -4.53
CA LYS A 215 -37.09 29.48 -4.67
C LYS A 215 -37.41 30.23 -3.39
N THR A 216 -37.44 31.56 -3.52
CA THR A 216 -37.85 32.52 -2.50
C THR A 216 -39.39 32.55 -2.39
N THR A 217 -39.88 32.31 -1.18
CA THR A 217 -41.03 32.87 -0.44
C THR A 217 -42.25 33.43 -1.20
N ASN A 218 -43.44 32.86 -0.93
CA ASN A 218 -44.53 33.46 -0.11
C ASN A 218 -45.70 32.48 0.02
#